data_AF-A0A954RYG1-F1
#
_entry.id   AF-A0A954RYG1-F1
#
_cell.length_a   1.000
_cell.length_b   1.000
_cell.length_c   1.000
_cell.angle_alpha   90.00
_cell.angle_beta   90.00
_cell.angle_gamma   90.00
#
_symmetry.space_group_name_H-M   'P 1'
#
loop_
_entity.id
_entity.type
_entity.pdbx_description
1 polymer ?
#
loop_
_entity_poly.entity_id
_entity_poly.type
_entity_poly.pdbx_seq_one_letter_code
_entity_poly.pdbx_strand_id
1 'polypeptide(L)'
;VIKTADWIIDLGPEAGSGGGWIVTEGTPEDVVAYSKSVKGLRGNGTEGQNGNPFRSHTGEMLAPVLESGVREEREVFNAKAARKKQQGDLDLKQVGKGSKMPWQTDGRKWHTEDRVAHNGNSAKWEGEALGLVIDEIETDDRFAPAKWDNRTVVEVIKKKKKGGWFLHALTGDEWLLSLKFRVKKNTFNQEELQKRFGLKDVDDLDEIPVYGRGDRVRVKNLKGPWQEITITVHWLREIDTPEFRQFLSEARDGFLKQIQQVKLNPDDLMPWKVLGKKWHLSRKGFLKGKIRWDMEVLETLFDLLEEIVPKAKPEWGGKVLVNFKTKDETFATVHTKRPKAVELYLHVEPGRIPLGRVLDLGMDREIVKHPNGQDVVKLCFQTKKQVQVDELKTLLEELAQEHAKSS
;
A
#
# COMPACT_ATOMS: atom_id res chain seq x y z
N VAL A 1 3.93 -0.64 47.87
CA VAL A 1 3.67 -1.53 46.73
C VAL A 1 4.95 -2.14 46.16
N ILE A 2 6.03 -1.37 45.92
CA ILE A 2 7.27 -1.95 45.34
C ILE A 2 7.84 -3.15 46.12
N LYS A 3 7.83 -3.13 47.47
CA LYS A 3 8.25 -4.27 48.32
C LYS A 3 7.52 -5.60 48.05
N THR A 4 6.39 -5.56 47.36
CA THR A 4 5.58 -6.75 47.04
C THR A 4 5.93 -7.34 45.68
N ALA A 5 6.87 -6.76 44.93
CA ALA A 5 7.34 -7.33 43.67
C ALA A 5 8.19 -8.60 43.91
N ASP A 6 8.08 -9.57 43.01
CA ASP A 6 8.95 -10.76 42.99
C ASP A 6 10.32 -10.44 42.39
N TRP A 7 10.35 -9.50 41.44
CA TRP A 7 11.55 -9.05 40.75
C TRP A 7 11.44 -7.57 40.42
N ILE A 8 12.53 -6.84 40.55
CA ILE A 8 12.66 -5.42 40.23
C ILE A 8 13.74 -5.26 39.17
N ILE A 9 13.47 -4.42 38.18
CA ILE A 9 14.48 -3.90 37.26
C ILE A 9 14.52 -2.40 37.51
N ASP A 10 15.63 -1.91 38.07
CA ASP A 10 15.81 -0.51 38.43
C ASP A 10 16.46 0.26 37.28
N LEU A 11 15.74 1.25 36.74
CA LEU A 11 16.13 1.96 35.53
C LEU A 11 16.57 3.41 35.81
N GLY A 12 17.75 3.74 35.29
CA GLY A 12 18.42 5.03 35.36
C GLY A 12 19.08 5.27 36.70
N PRO A 13 20.21 5.99 36.77
CA PRO A 13 20.47 6.80 37.95
C PRO A 13 19.55 8.04 37.95
N GLU A 14 19.21 8.58 36.76
CA GLU A 14 18.46 9.82 36.58
C GLU A 14 17.35 9.69 35.52
N ALA A 15 16.50 10.71 35.39
CA ALA A 15 15.50 10.81 34.32
C ALA A 15 16.04 11.51 33.07
N GLY A 16 15.34 11.38 31.93
CA GLY A 16 15.68 12.09 30.69
C GLY A 16 16.99 11.59 30.06
N SER A 17 17.85 12.51 29.59
CA SER A 17 19.12 12.17 28.93
C SER A 17 20.15 11.46 29.82
N GLY A 18 19.97 11.52 31.15
CA GLY A 18 20.78 10.77 32.12
C GLY A 18 20.20 9.40 32.50
N GLY A 19 19.05 9.02 31.93
CA GLY A 19 18.37 7.75 32.20
C GLY A 19 18.62 6.67 31.16
N GLY A 20 17.81 5.60 31.22
CA GLY A 20 17.84 4.52 30.23
C GLY A 20 18.88 3.41 30.47
N TRP A 21 19.56 3.45 31.62
CA TRP A 21 20.50 2.40 32.05
C TRP A 21 19.83 1.42 33.00
N ILE A 22 20.22 0.16 33.00
CA ILE A 22 19.87 -0.76 34.09
C ILE A 22 20.86 -0.50 35.22
N VAL A 23 20.37 -0.01 36.36
CA VAL A 23 21.18 0.24 37.55
C VAL A 23 21.41 -1.04 38.34
N THR A 24 20.34 -1.80 38.55
CA THR A 24 20.36 -3.10 39.20
C THR A 24 19.08 -3.86 38.89
N GLU A 25 19.12 -5.18 38.97
CA GLU A 25 17.94 -6.02 38.86
C GLU A 25 18.05 -7.18 39.86
N GLY A 26 16.92 -7.63 40.39
CA GLY A 26 16.90 -8.66 41.41
C GLY A 26 15.65 -8.62 42.27
N THR A 27 15.67 -9.35 43.36
CA THR A 27 14.63 -9.23 44.40
C THR A 27 14.70 -7.86 45.08
N PRO A 28 13.63 -7.40 45.78
CA PRO A 28 13.69 -6.16 46.56
C PRO A 28 14.88 -6.08 47.52
N GLU A 29 15.28 -7.20 48.12
CA GLU A 29 16.45 -7.31 49.00
C GLU A 29 17.76 -7.14 48.24
N ASP A 30 17.89 -7.72 47.05
CA ASP A 30 19.07 -7.57 46.20
C ASP A 30 19.27 -6.12 45.78
N VAL A 31 18.18 -5.42 45.44
CA VAL A 31 18.20 -3.99 45.07
C VAL A 31 18.61 -3.11 46.27
N VAL A 32 18.13 -3.44 47.48
CA VAL A 32 18.55 -2.76 48.73
C VAL A 32 20.03 -3.05 49.04
N ALA A 33 20.47 -4.29 48.91
CA ALA A 33 21.86 -4.70 49.14
C ALA A 33 22.81 -3.99 48.16
N TYR A 34 22.43 -3.94 46.88
CA TYR A 34 23.13 -3.17 45.86
C TYR A 34 23.26 -1.69 46.28
N SER A 35 22.16 -1.05 46.64
CA SER A 35 22.15 0.36 47.08
C SER A 35 23.05 0.63 48.30
N LYS A 36 23.05 -0.27 49.29
CA LYS A 36 23.95 -0.21 50.47
C LYS A 36 25.42 -0.35 50.05
N SER A 37 25.74 -1.25 49.10
CA SER A 37 27.10 -1.48 48.61
C SER A 37 27.67 -0.32 47.78
N VAL A 38 26.79 0.45 47.12
CA VAL A 38 27.16 1.69 46.39
C VAL A 38 27.36 2.86 47.35
N LYS A 39 26.57 2.97 48.43
CA LYS A 39 26.76 3.99 49.49
C LYS A 39 27.99 3.75 50.37
N GLY A 40 28.36 2.49 50.61
CA GLY A 40 29.55 2.08 51.32
C GLY A 40 30.41 1.19 50.44
N LEU A 41 31.27 1.81 49.62
CA LEU A 41 32.10 1.17 48.58
C LEU A 41 32.57 -0.26 48.93
N ARG A 42 31.90 -1.26 48.35
CA ARG A 42 32.42 -2.57 47.91
C ARG A 42 31.25 -3.44 47.42
N GLY A 43 30.90 -3.29 46.14
CA GLY A 43 29.97 -4.19 45.44
C GLY A 43 30.27 -4.18 43.94
N ASN A 44 30.28 -5.35 43.32
CA ASN A 44 30.45 -5.52 41.87
C ASN A 44 29.15 -5.06 41.16
N GLY A 45 29.00 -3.76 40.98
CA GLY A 45 27.94 -3.15 40.19
C GLY A 45 28.38 -2.95 38.74
N THR A 46 27.40 -2.85 37.83
CA THR A 46 27.61 -2.43 36.44
C THR A 46 28.28 -1.05 36.40
N GLU A 47 29.43 -0.97 35.74
CA GLU A 47 30.24 0.25 35.61
C GLU A 47 29.46 1.35 34.88
N GLY A 48 29.34 2.53 35.51
CA GLY A 48 28.85 3.73 34.83
C GLY A 48 29.89 4.33 33.89
N GLN A 49 29.54 5.43 33.21
CA GLN A 49 30.38 6.06 32.17
C GLN A 49 31.81 6.46 32.63
N ASN A 50 32.10 6.47 33.93
CA ASN A 50 33.40 6.76 34.54
C ASN A 50 33.94 5.64 35.46
N GLY A 51 33.42 4.40 35.37
CA GLY A 51 33.87 3.26 36.19
C GLY A 51 33.27 3.19 37.61
N ASN A 52 32.46 4.17 38.00
CA ASN A 52 31.73 4.14 39.28
C ASN A 52 30.36 3.46 39.11
N PRO A 53 29.90 2.64 40.08
CA PRO A 53 28.58 2.01 40.02
C PRO A 53 27.46 3.04 40.13
N PHE A 54 26.36 2.81 39.41
CA PHE A 54 25.19 3.70 39.41
C PHE A 54 24.43 3.66 40.75
N ARG A 55 23.95 4.82 41.21
CA ARG A 55 23.12 4.94 42.41
C ARG A 55 21.72 4.38 42.15
N SER A 56 21.20 3.55 43.06
CA SER A 56 19.81 3.06 43.05
C SER A 56 18.95 3.84 44.05
N HIS A 57 18.14 4.78 43.56
CA HIS A 57 17.16 5.50 44.37
C HIS A 57 16.08 4.56 44.93
N THR A 58 15.69 3.57 44.14
CA THR A 58 14.70 2.55 44.52
C THR A 58 15.18 1.75 45.74
N GLY A 59 16.43 1.27 45.74
CA GLY A 59 17.00 0.54 46.87
C GLY A 59 17.13 1.38 48.14
N GLU A 60 17.43 2.68 48.04
CA GLU A 60 17.52 3.56 49.22
C GLU A 60 16.17 3.73 49.91
N MET A 61 15.11 3.91 49.11
CA MET A 61 13.75 4.08 49.63
C MET A 61 13.16 2.76 50.14
N LEU A 62 13.57 1.63 49.56
CA LEU A 62 13.11 0.30 50.00
C LEU A 62 13.76 -0.16 51.31
N ALA A 63 14.98 0.27 51.63
CA ALA A 63 15.72 -0.19 52.80
C ALA A 63 14.94 -0.11 54.12
N PRO A 64 14.41 1.06 54.56
CA PRO A 64 13.65 1.14 55.81
C PRO A 64 12.29 0.41 55.74
N VAL A 65 11.76 0.21 54.53
CA VAL A 65 10.47 -0.47 54.30
C VAL A 65 10.59 -2.00 54.41
N LEU A 66 11.75 -2.55 54.03
CA LEU A 66 12.06 -3.97 54.24
C LEU A 66 12.48 -4.25 55.69
N GLU A 67 13.23 -3.35 56.33
CA GLU A 67 13.63 -3.51 57.74
C GLU A 67 12.43 -3.50 58.72
N SER A 68 11.34 -2.82 58.36
CA SER A 68 10.10 -2.77 59.15
C SER A 68 9.08 -3.86 58.81
N GLY A 69 9.31 -4.69 57.79
CA GLY A 69 8.36 -5.69 57.31
C GLY A 69 8.86 -7.12 57.45
N VAL A 70 8.00 -8.04 57.90
CA VAL A 70 8.29 -9.48 57.86
C VAL A 70 8.02 -10.00 56.44
N ARG A 71 8.99 -10.70 55.83
CA ARG A 71 8.82 -11.35 54.53
C ARG A 71 8.02 -12.64 54.71
N GLU A 72 6.80 -12.66 54.18
CA GLU A 72 6.03 -13.88 54.04
C GLU A 72 6.46 -14.64 52.77
N GLU A 73 6.48 -15.97 52.84
CA GLU A 73 6.73 -16.83 51.70
C GLU A 73 5.54 -16.74 50.72
N ARG A 74 5.80 -16.44 49.45
CA ARG A 74 4.76 -16.18 48.44
C ARG A 74 4.70 -17.28 47.42
N GLU A 75 3.49 -17.58 46.97
CA GLU A 75 3.26 -18.50 45.88
C GLU A 75 3.69 -17.84 44.55
N VAL A 76 4.78 -18.32 43.96
CA VAL A 76 5.31 -17.79 42.71
C VAL A 76 4.44 -18.26 41.54
N PHE A 77 3.78 -17.33 40.85
CA PHE A 77 2.98 -17.66 39.67
C PHE A 77 3.87 -18.28 38.58
N ASN A 78 3.69 -19.57 38.34
CA ASN A 78 4.45 -20.29 37.33
C ASN A 78 3.88 -20.02 35.93
N ALA A 79 4.30 -18.92 35.32
CA ALA A 79 3.88 -18.52 33.97
C ALA A 79 4.18 -19.58 32.91
N LYS A 80 5.21 -20.43 33.10
CA LYS A 80 5.52 -21.54 32.19
C LYS A 80 4.51 -22.68 32.33
N ALA A 81 4.08 -23.01 33.55
CA ALA A 81 3.04 -23.99 33.80
C ALA A 81 1.68 -23.50 33.27
N ALA A 82 1.32 -22.24 33.52
CA ALA A 82 0.08 -21.63 33.03
C ALA A 82 0.01 -21.55 31.49
N ARG A 83 1.17 -21.49 30.81
CA ARG A 83 1.25 -21.50 29.34
C ARG A 83 1.19 -22.90 28.71
N LYS A 84 1.23 -23.99 29.50
CA LYS A 84 1.09 -25.34 28.94
C LYS A 84 -0.34 -25.52 28.44
N LYS A 85 -0.46 -25.81 27.14
CA LYS A 85 -1.73 -26.04 26.46
C LYS A 85 -2.48 -27.21 27.12
N GLN A 86 -3.68 -26.95 27.61
CA GLN A 86 -4.52 -27.96 28.25
C GLN A 86 -5.48 -28.58 27.23
N GLN A 87 -5.99 -29.77 27.55
CA GLN A 87 -6.99 -30.43 26.72
C GLN A 87 -8.29 -29.63 26.78
N GLY A 88 -8.71 -29.09 25.63
CA GLY A 88 -9.87 -28.19 25.53
C GLY A 88 -9.50 -26.72 25.25
N ASP A 89 -8.22 -26.35 25.32
CA ASP A 89 -7.78 -25.00 24.92
C ASP A 89 -8.04 -24.77 23.44
N LEU A 90 -8.98 -23.87 23.15
CA LEU A 90 -9.23 -23.40 21.79
C LEU A 90 -8.06 -22.53 21.34
N ASP A 91 -7.52 -22.85 20.17
CA ASP A 91 -6.57 -21.95 19.53
C ASP A 91 -7.30 -20.65 19.17
N LEU A 92 -6.73 -19.50 19.52
CA LEU A 92 -7.25 -18.18 19.12
C LEU A 92 -7.51 -18.09 17.61
N LYS A 93 -6.73 -18.83 16.79
CA LYS A 93 -6.93 -18.93 15.33
C LYS A 93 -8.12 -19.78 14.91
N GLN A 94 -8.72 -20.53 15.82
CA GLN A 94 -9.90 -21.37 15.57
C GLN A 94 -11.21 -20.70 16.04
N VAL A 95 -11.12 -19.74 16.97
CA VAL A 95 -12.28 -18.96 17.41
C VAL A 95 -12.84 -18.16 16.23
N GLY A 96 -14.11 -18.38 15.90
CA GLY A 96 -14.84 -17.64 14.86
C GLY A 96 -14.59 -18.08 13.41
N LYS A 97 -13.76 -19.09 13.14
CA LYS A 97 -13.46 -19.56 11.76
C LYS A 97 -14.67 -20.06 10.97
N GLY A 98 -15.72 -20.52 11.64
CA GLY A 98 -16.97 -20.97 11.01
C GLY A 98 -18.14 -20.00 11.16
N SER A 99 -17.98 -18.91 11.89
CA SER A 99 -19.06 -17.96 12.16
C SER A 99 -19.14 -16.94 11.05
N LYS A 100 -20.24 -16.93 10.31
CA LYS A 100 -20.55 -15.83 9.39
C LYS A 100 -20.76 -14.57 10.21
N MET A 101 -20.18 -13.48 9.75
CA MET A 101 -20.41 -12.18 10.38
C MET A 101 -21.85 -11.70 10.08
N PRO A 102 -22.43 -10.80 10.90
CA PRO A 102 -23.78 -10.29 10.69
C PRO A 102 -24.02 -9.77 9.25
N TRP A 103 -23.09 -8.98 8.73
CA TRP A 103 -23.14 -8.45 7.35
C TRP A 103 -23.04 -9.54 6.26
N GLN A 104 -22.46 -10.70 6.57
CA GLN A 104 -22.41 -11.83 5.63
C GLN A 104 -23.67 -12.71 5.68
N THR A 105 -24.50 -12.55 6.72
CA THR A 105 -25.73 -13.32 6.92
C THR A 105 -26.91 -12.57 6.36
N ASP A 106 -27.09 -11.32 6.80
CA ASP A 106 -28.10 -10.40 6.28
C ASP A 106 -27.47 -9.01 6.17
N GLY A 107 -26.77 -8.80 5.06
CA GLY A 107 -26.03 -7.57 4.84
C GLY A 107 -26.93 -6.34 4.70
N ARG A 108 -28.11 -6.47 4.06
CA ARG A 108 -29.04 -5.34 3.92
C ARG A 108 -29.51 -4.90 5.30
N LYS A 109 -30.03 -5.83 6.11
CA LYS A 109 -30.45 -5.52 7.48
C LYS A 109 -29.30 -4.99 8.33
N TRP A 110 -28.11 -5.58 8.21
CA TRP A 110 -26.93 -5.06 8.92
C TRP A 110 -26.72 -3.58 8.61
N HIS A 111 -26.72 -3.19 7.33
CA HIS A 111 -26.43 -1.82 6.93
C HIS A 111 -27.58 -0.83 7.09
N THR A 112 -28.84 -1.27 7.19
CA THR A 112 -30.01 -0.39 7.36
C THR A 112 -30.54 -0.36 8.79
N GLU A 113 -30.29 -1.38 9.61
CA GLU A 113 -30.87 -1.50 10.96
C GLU A 113 -29.78 -1.76 12.01
N ASP A 114 -29.08 -2.90 11.91
CA ASP A 114 -28.25 -3.43 13.00
C ASP A 114 -26.82 -2.85 13.07
N ARG A 115 -26.48 -1.89 12.21
CA ARG A 115 -25.11 -1.40 12.02
C ARG A 115 -24.51 -0.77 13.27
N VAL A 116 -23.20 -0.94 13.36
CA VAL A 116 -22.37 -0.37 14.43
C VAL A 116 -21.27 0.48 13.81
N ALA A 117 -21.10 1.67 14.36
CA ALA A 117 -20.08 2.61 13.91
C ALA A 117 -18.65 2.12 14.22
N HIS A 118 -17.64 2.79 13.66
CA HIS A 118 -16.23 2.45 13.87
C HIS A 118 -15.82 2.44 15.35
N ASN A 119 -16.43 3.30 16.17
CA ASN A 119 -16.20 3.41 17.62
C ASN A 119 -17.00 2.39 18.45
N GLY A 120 -17.82 1.54 17.84
CA GLY A 120 -18.65 0.56 18.55
C GLY A 120 -20.03 1.07 18.96
N ASN A 121 -20.35 2.35 18.74
CA ASN A 121 -21.67 2.91 19.03
C ASN A 121 -22.69 2.51 17.96
N SER A 122 -23.98 2.51 18.31
CA SER A 122 -25.06 2.39 17.32
C SER A 122 -25.07 3.60 16.40
N ALA A 123 -25.18 3.37 15.09
CA ALA A 123 -25.36 4.47 14.15
C ALA A 123 -26.71 5.19 14.38
N LYS A 124 -26.71 6.48 14.11
CA LYS A 124 -27.78 7.45 14.40
C LYS A 124 -28.43 8.03 13.16
N TRP A 125 -27.75 8.04 12.01
CA TRP A 125 -28.38 8.38 10.72
C TRP A 125 -29.48 7.37 10.37
N GLU A 126 -30.46 7.73 9.56
CA GLU A 126 -31.63 6.91 9.22
C GLU A 126 -31.31 5.85 8.16
N GLY A 127 -31.52 4.58 8.50
CA GLY A 127 -31.19 3.44 7.63
C GLY A 127 -31.96 3.39 6.32
N GLU A 128 -33.19 3.88 6.34
CA GLU A 128 -34.09 3.98 5.19
C GLU A 128 -33.50 4.85 4.08
N ALA A 129 -32.66 5.83 4.42
CA ALA A 129 -31.96 6.66 3.44
C ALA A 129 -31.06 5.80 2.53
N LEU A 130 -30.35 4.82 3.10
CA LEU A 130 -29.55 3.88 2.31
C LEU A 130 -30.46 2.95 1.49
N GLY A 131 -31.55 2.47 2.10
CA GLY A 131 -32.56 1.63 1.42
C GLY A 131 -33.08 2.30 0.16
N LEU A 132 -33.56 3.54 0.26
CA LEU A 132 -34.09 4.33 -0.86
C LEU A 132 -33.07 4.44 -2.01
N VAL A 133 -31.81 4.76 -1.68
CA VAL A 133 -30.76 4.93 -2.71
C VAL A 133 -30.50 3.62 -3.44
N ILE A 134 -30.37 2.51 -2.70
CA ILE A 134 -30.09 1.21 -3.33
C ILE A 134 -31.28 0.74 -4.15
N ASP A 135 -32.48 0.81 -3.60
CA ASP A 135 -33.71 0.39 -4.26
C ASP A 135 -33.92 1.20 -5.55
N GLU A 136 -33.71 2.53 -5.50
CA GLU A 136 -33.77 3.39 -6.68
C GLU A 136 -32.73 2.96 -7.72
N ILE A 137 -31.47 2.71 -7.34
CA ILE A 137 -30.42 2.28 -8.30
C ILE A 137 -30.76 0.92 -8.93
N GLU A 138 -31.28 -0.02 -8.14
CA GLU A 138 -31.61 -1.38 -8.58
C GLU A 138 -32.85 -1.46 -9.48
N THR A 139 -33.65 -0.39 -9.59
CA THR A 139 -34.70 -0.29 -10.64
C THR A 139 -34.12 -0.40 -12.06
N ASP A 140 -32.83 -0.11 -12.24
CA ASP A 140 -32.12 -0.17 -13.50
C ASP A 140 -31.36 -1.50 -13.64
N ASP A 141 -31.87 -2.38 -14.51
CA ASP A 141 -31.36 -3.74 -14.76
C ASP A 141 -29.91 -3.81 -15.29
N ARG A 142 -29.35 -2.66 -15.67
CA ARG A 142 -27.95 -2.50 -16.12
C ARG A 142 -26.97 -2.61 -14.96
N PHE A 143 -27.41 -2.43 -13.72
CA PHE A 143 -26.61 -2.59 -12.51
C PHE A 143 -26.67 -4.03 -11.96
N ALA A 144 -25.62 -4.42 -11.22
CA ALA A 144 -25.64 -5.63 -10.42
C ALA A 144 -26.36 -5.36 -9.10
N PRO A 145 -26.92 -6.39 -8.43
CA PRO A 145 -27.37 -6.25 -7.06
C PRO A 145 -26.26 -5.68 -6.17
N ALA A 146 -26.64 -4.84 -5.22
CA ALA A 146 -25.74 -4.24 -4.25
C ALA A 146 -25.00 -5.33 -3.47
N LYS A 147 -23.71 -5.11 -3.26
CA LYS A 147 -22.88 -5.98 -2.43
C LYS A 147 -22.90 -5.48 -1.00
N TRP A 148 -23.38 -6.34 -0.13
CA TRP A 148 -23.52 -6.10 1.31
C TRP A 148 -22.54 -6.93 2.14
N ASP A 149 -21.50 -7.48 1.52
CA ASP A 149 -20.58 -8.47 2.12
C ASP A 149 -19.41 -7.85 2.92
N ASN A 150 -19.43 -6.53 3.12
CA ASN A 150 -18.43 -5.79 3.87
C ASN A 150 -19.05 -5.17 5.13
N ARG A 151 -18.30 -5.07 6.23
CA ARG A 151 -18.81 -4.53 7.50
C ARG A 151 -19.31 -3.07 7.40
N THR A 152 -18.65 -2.22 6.61
CA THR A 152 -18.89 -0.76 6.66
C THR A 152 -19.15 -0.13 5.30
N VAL A 153 -19.14 -0.92 4.22
CA VAL A 153 -19.28 -0.39 2.86
C VAL A 153 -20.30 -1.21 2.07
N VAL A 154 -21.25 -0.53 1.43
CA VAL A 154 -22.13 -1.13 0.43
C VAL A 154 -21.67 -0.67 -0.94
N GLU A 155 -21.44 -1.62 -1.85
CA GLU A 155 -20.95 -1.34 -3.21
C GLU A 155 -21.99 -1.70 -4.27
N VAL A 156 -22.25 -0.77 -5.19
CA VAL A 156 -23.01 -1.05 -6.42
C VAL A 156 -22.11 -0.92 -7.63
N ILE A 157 -22.18 -1.90 -8.53
CA ILE A 157 -21.38 -1.97 -9.76
C ILE A 157 -22.29 -2.22 -10.97
N LYS A 158 -21.77 -2.00 -12.18
CA LYS A 158 -22.44 -2.45 -13.41
C LYS A 158 -22.48 -3.98 -13.49
N LYS A 159 -23.58 -4.56 -14.00
CA LYS A 159 -23.79 -6.03 -14.13
C LYS A 159 -22.67 -6.79 -14.83
N LYS A 160 -21.98 -6.16 -15.79
CA LYS A 160 -20.77 -6.72 -16.44
C LYS A 160 -19.52 -6.08 -15.80
N LYS A 161 -18.75 -6.86 -15.04
CA LYS A 161 -17.57 -6.52 -14.19
C LYS A 161 -16.51 -5.52 -14.73
N LYS A 162 -16.56 -5.10 -15.99
CA LYS A 162 -15.53 -4.25 -16.64
C LYS A 162 -15.76 -2.72 -16.49
N GLY A 163 -16.55 -2.28 -15.52
CA GLY A 163 -16.97 -0.87 -15.39
C GLY A 163 -16.46 -0.10 -14.16
N GLY A 164 -15.85 -0.78 -13.19
CA GLY A 164 -15.61 -0.19 -11.86
C GLY A 164 -16.90 -0.08 -11.03
N TRP A 165 -16.78 0.53 -9.85
CA TRP A 165 -17.90 0.82 -8.95
C TRP A 165 -18.63 2.10 -9.37
N PHE A 166 -19.96 2.10 -9.18
CA PHE A 166 -20.84 3.24 -9.37
C PHE A 166 -21.12 3.96 -8.06
N LEU A 167 -21.48 3.20 -7.02
CA LEU A 167 -21.74 3.71 -5.67
C LEU A 167 -20.87 2.96 -4.65
N HIS A 168 -20.28 3.72 -3.74
CA HIS A 168 -19.81 3.27 -2.44
C HIS A 168 -20.56 4.02 -1.35
N ALA A 169 -21.41 3.33 -0.60
CA ALA A 169 -22.06 3.88 0.58
C ALA A 169 -21.24 3.51 1.82
N LEU A 170 -20.70 4.50 2.52
CA LEU A 170 -19.96 4.29 3.77
C LEU A 170 -20.93 4.39 4.94
N THR A 171 -21.09 3.29 5.64
CA THR A 171 -22.12 3.08 6.68
C THR A 171 -21.54 2.94 8.09
N GLY A 172 -20.21 3.03 8.22
CA GLY A 172 -19.51 2.87 9.49
C GLY A 172 -19.44 4.14 10.36
N ASP A 173 -19.92 5.27 9.87
CA ASP A 173 -19.93 6.51 10.66
C ASP A 173 -21.17 6.57 11.54
N GLU A 174 -21.03 7.13 12.75
CA GLU A 174 -22.10 7.16 13.75
C GLU A 174 -23.24 8.06 13.31
N TRP A 175 -22.95 9.28 12.85
CA TRP A 175 -23.97 10.30 12.63
C TRP A 175 -24.31 10.56 11.16
N LEU A 176 -23.49 10.13 10.22
CA LEU A 176 -23.68 10.48 8.81
C LEU A 176 -23.49 9.26 7.92
N LEU A 177 -24.38 9.11 6.94
CA LEU A 177 -24.21 8.20 5.82
C LEU A 177 -23.49 8.94 4.69
N SER A 178 -22.33 8.43 4.26
CA SER A 178 -21.62 9.01 3.11
C SER A 178 -21.89 8.22 1.84
N LEU A 179 -22.59 8.82 0.88
CA LEU A 179 -22.87 8.26 -0.43
C LEU A 179 -21.84 8.79 -1.44
N LYS A 180 -21.03 7.91 -2.00
CA LYS A 180 -20.03 8.27 -3.02
C LYS A 180 -20.42 7.71 -4.37
N PHE A 181 -20.69 8.59 -5.32
CA PHE A 181 -21.03 8.24 -6.70
C PHE A 181 -19.87 8.49 -7.63
N ARG A 182 -19.69 7.62 -8.61
CA ARG A 182 -18.74 7.77 -9.69
C ARG A 182 -19.45 8.08 -10.99
N VAL A 183 -19.10 9.20 -11.59
CA VAL A 183 -19.71 9.70 -12.84
C VAL A 183 -18.63 10.18 -13.80
N LYS A 184 -19.02 10.52 -15.03
CA LYS A 184 -18.10 11.09 -16.02
C LYS A 184 -17.48 12.40 -15.49
N LYS A 185 -16.23 12.67 -15.87
CA LYS A 185 -15.55 13.91 -15.50
C LYS A 185 -16.36 15.15 -15.95
N ASN A 186 -16.41 16.18 -15.10
CA ASN A 186 -17.12 17.44 -15.36
C ASN A 186 -18.64 17.27 -15.62
N THR A 187 -19.28 16.29 -14.99
CA THR A 187 -20.74 16.09 -15.12
C THR A 187 -21.51 17.04 -14.20
N PHE A 188 -21.03 17.22 -12.96
CA PHE A 188 -21.71 18.04 -11.96
C PHE A 188 -20.81 19.14 -11.42
N ASN A 189 -21.44 20.23 -10.97
CA ASN A 189 -20.84 21.31 -10.21
C ASN A 189 -21.24 21.19 -8.71
N GLN A 190 -20.32 21.51 -7.80
CA GLN A 190 -20.56 21.40 -6.36
C GLN A 190 -21.63 22.37 -5.84
N GLU A 191 -21.52 23.65 -6.17
CA GLU A 191 -22.43 24.69 -5.67
C GLU A 191 -23.85 24.48 -6.20
N GLU A 192 -23.98 24.04 -7.44
CA GLU A 192 -25.27 23.73 -8.07
C GLU A 192 -25.95 22.53 -7.39
N LEU A 193 -25.20 21.44 -7.11
CA LEU A 193 -25.74 20.29 -6.39
C LEU A 193 -26.09 20.62 -4.93
N GLN A 194 -25.25 21.39 -4.24
CA GLN A 194 -25.52 21.84 -2.87
C GLN A 194 -26.84 22.62 -2.81
N LYS A 195 -27.04 23.58 -3.74
CA LYS A 195 -28.30 24.35 -3.86
C LYS A 195 -29.48 23.47 -4.24
N ARG A 196 -29.28 22.53 -5.18
CA ARG A 196 -30.33 21.63 -5.68
C ARG A 196 -30.90 20.74 -4.57
N PHE A 197 -30.06 20.24 -3.67
CA PHE A 197 -30.52 19.41 -2.55
C PHE A 197 -30.90 20.21 -1.32
N GLY A 198 -30.51 21.49 -1.22
CA GLY A 198 -30.84 22.33 -0.08
C GLY A 198 -30.29 21.79 1.25
N LEU A 199 -29.21 21.01 1.21
CA LEU A 199 -28.63 20.44 2.42
C LEU A 199 -28.00 21.56 3.24
N LYS A 200 -28.37 21.62 4.52
CA LYS A 200 -27.72 22.50 5.49
C LYS A 200 -26.30 22.03 5.74
N ASP A 201 -25.37 22.95 6.03
CA ASP A 201 -24.04 22.56 6.45
C ASP A 201 -24.07 21.81 7.77
N VAL A 202 -23.04 21.00 8.02
CA VAL A 202 -22.99 20.17 9.24
C VAL A 202 -23.04 21.03 10.50
N ASP A 203 -22.42 22.20 10.49
CA ASP A 203 -22.42 23.16 11.61
C ASP A 203 -23.80 23.80 11.85
N ASP A 204 -24.71 23.77 10.87
CA ASP A 204 -26.09 24.30 10.97
C ASP A 204 -27.11 23.21 11.36
N LEU A 205 -26.64 22.01 11.72
CA LEU A 205 -27.47 20.91 12.19
C LEU A 205 -27.50 20.89 13.72
N ASP A 206 -28.31 21.76 14.31
CA ASP A 206 -28.48 21.87 15.77
C ASP A 206 -28.89 20.54 16.46
N GLU A 207 -29.44 19.60 15.69
CA GLU A 207 -29.97 18.33 16.15
C GLU A 207 -28.91 17.22 16.30
N ILE A 208 -27.66 17.42 15.85
CA ILE A 208 -26.60 16.40 15.93
C ILE A 208 -25.29 16.96 16.52
N PRO A 209 -24.55 16.19 17.35
CA PRO A 209 -23.30 16.62 17.96
C PRO A 209 -22.10 16.44 17.00
N VAL A 210 -22.25 16.88 15.76
CA VAL A 210 -21.20 16.80 14.74
C VAL A 210 -20.78 18.20 14.35
N TYR A 211 -19.48 18.48 14.43
CA TYR A 211 -18.91 19.77 14.07
C TYR A 211 -17.93 19.59 12.91
N GLY A 212 -17.99 20.49 11.93
CA GLY A 212 -17.11 20.47 10.77
C GLY A 212 -17.56 21.44 9.68
N ARG A 213 -16.65 22.33 9.29
CA ARG A 213 -16.83 23.33 8.21
C ARG A 213 -16.75 22.70 6.81
N GLY A 214 -17.58 21.71 6.53
CA GLY A 214 -17.57 21.01 5.25
C GLY A 214 -18.94 20.93 4.63
N ASP A 215 -19.02 21.40 3.37
CA ASP A 215 -20.17 21.17 2.50
C ASP A 215 -20.56 19.68 2.51
N ARG A 216 -21.85 19.42 2.68
CA ARG A 216 -22.40 18.06 2.65
C ARG A 216 -22.45 17.44 1.26
N VAL A 217 -22.26 18.28 0.23
CA VAL A 217 -21.97 17.85 -1.13
C VAL A 217 -20.53 18.22 -1.47
N ARG A 218 -19.74 17.22 -1.89
CA ARG A 218 -18.39 17.43 -2.38
C ARG A 218 -18.21 16.83 -3.75
N VAL A 219 -17.69 17.62 -4.68
CA VAL A 219 -17.45 17.20 -6.06
C VAL A 219 -15.96 17.23 -6.36
N LYS A 220 -15.39 16.08 -6.75
CA LYS A 220 -13.96 15.96 -7.01
C LYS A 220 -13.68 15.23 -8.31
N ASN A 221 -12.93 15.87 -9.21
CA ASN A 221 -12.38 15.20 -10.38
C ASN A 221 -11.24 14.26 -9.98
N LEU A 222 -11.37 12.97 -10.33
CA LEU A 222 -10.35 11.96 -10.09
C LEU A 222 -9.35 11.87 -11.25
N LYS A 223 -8.26 11.11 -11.06
CA LYS A 223 -7.38 10.73 -12.18
C LYS A 223 -8.15 9.84 -13.16
N GLY A 224 -8.01 10.12 -14.45
CA GLY A 224 -8.75 9.44 -15.52
C GLY A 224 -10.08 10.14 -15.84
N PRO A 225 -11.05 9.42 -16.43
CA PRO A 225 -12.27 10.03 -16.97
C PRO A 225 -13.40 10.20 -15.93
N TRP A 226 -13.08 10.15 -14.64
CA TRP A 226 -14.07 10.04 -13.56
C TRP A 226 -14.12 11.29 -12.69
N GLN A 227 -15.33 11.62 -12.24
CA GLN A 227 -15.63 12.55 -11.17
C GLN A 227 -16.31 11.77 -10.03
N GLU A 228 -15.95 12.08 -8.79
CA GLU A 228 -16.54 11.56 -7.58
C GLU A 228 -17.46 12.62 -6.98
N ILE A 229 -18.70 12.23 -6.69
CA ILE A 229 -19.69 13.04 -5.98
C ILE A 229 -19.88 12.40 -4.62
N THR A 230 -19.54 13.09 -3.54
CA THR A 230 -19.84 12.66 -2.17
C THR A 230 -21.02 13.46 -1.66
N ILE A 231 -22.05 12.77 -1.17
CA ILE A 231 -23.20 13.38 -0.51
C ILE A 231 -23.30 12.75 0.88
N THR A 232 -23.29 13.56 1.93
CA THR A 232 -23.46 13.09 3.32
C THR A 232 -24.87 13.36 3.80
N VAL A 233 -25.56 12.33 4.29
CA VAL A 233 -26.98 12.38 4.70
C VAL A 233 -27.13 11.88 6.14
N HIS A 234 -28.10 12.43 6.88
CA HIS A 234 -28.50 11.94 8.20
C HIS A 234 -29.94 11.42 8.15
N TRP A 235 -30.87 12.20 7.59
CA TRP A 235 -32.29 11.83 7.53
C TRP A 235 -32.69 11.43 6.10
N LEU A 236 -33.68 10.55 5.99
CA LEU A 236 -34.32 10.16 4.74
C LEU A 236 -34.89 11.37 4.00
N ARG A 237 -35.55 12.30 4.73
CA ARG A 237 -36.17 13.52 4.16
C ARG A 237 -35.22 14.39 3.34
N GLU A 238 -33.91 14.28 3.56
CA GLU A 238 -32.89 15.04 2.84
C GLU A 238 -32.71 14.57 1.39
N ILE A 239 -33.10 13.32 1.11
CA ILE A 239 -32.91 12.67 -0.20
C ILE A 239 -34.16 12.02 -0.76
N ASP A 240 -35.23 11.90 0.03
CA ASP A 240 -36.55 11.53 -0.46
C ASP A 240 -37.22 12.73 -1.16
N THR A 241 -36.57 13.19 -2.23
CA THR A 241 -36.97 14.36 -3.00
C THR A 241 -36.94 14.04 -4.50
N PRO A 242 -37.79 14.69 -5.33
CA PRO A 242 -37.72 14.55 -6.78
C PRO A 242 -36.35 14.94 -7.35
N GLU A 243 -35.72 15.96 -6.77
CA GLU A 243 -34.43 16.50 -7.19
C GLU A 243 -33.30 15.47 -7.03
N PHE A 244 -33.32 14.72 -5.92
CA PHE A 244 -32.33 13.68 -5.67
C PHE A 244 -32.54 12.45 -6.57
N ARG A 245 -33.79 12.03 -6.80
CA ARG A 245 -34.10 10.96 -7.77
C ARG A 245 -33.64 11.32 -9.18
N GLN A 246 -33.85 12.58 -9.59
CA GLN A 246 -33.39 13.07 -10.89
C GLN A 246 -31.85 13.07 -10.96
N PHE A 247 -31.16 13.50 -9.90
CA PHE A 247 -29.70 13.38 -9.80
C PHE A 247 -29.23 11.92 -9.95
N LEU A 248 -29.86 10.96 -9.27
CA LEU A 248 -29.51 9.54 -9.39
C LEU A 248 -29.65 9.06 -10.83
N SER A 249 -30.72 9.45 -11.53
CA SER A 249 -30.91 9.12 -12.94
C SER A 249 -29.79 9.70 -13.83
N GLU A 250 -29.47 10.98 -13.66
CA GLU A 250 -28.39 11.66 -14.40
C GLU A 250 -27.02 11.00 -14.12
N ALA A 251 -26.75 10.66 -12.86
CA ALA A 251 -25.53 9.99 -12.43
C ALA A 251 -25.39 8.58 -13.04
N ARG A 252 -26.46 7.78 -13.03
CA ARG A 252 -26.50 6.45 -13.66
C ARG A 252 -26.16 6.54 -15.14
N ASP A 253 -26.85 7.42 -15.87
CA ASP A 253 -26.64 7.58 -17.31
C ASP A 253 -25.24 8.11 -17.64
N GLY A 254 -24.74 9.07 -16.87
CA GLY A 254 -23.37 9.59 -17.00
C GLY A 254 -22.31 8.49 -16.82
N PHE A 255 -22.47 7.67 -15.80
CA PHE A 255 -21.59 6.52 -15.54
C PHE A 255 -21.64 5.48 -16.67
N LEU A 256 -22.84 5.11 -17.11
CA LEU A 256 -23.02 4.09 -18.14
C LEU A 256 -22.52 4.53 -19.51
N LYS A 257 -22.75 5.80 -19.91
CA LYS A 257 -22.21 6.40 -21.13
C LYS A 257 -20.68 6.40 -21.11
N GLN A 258 -20.06 6.76 -19.97
CA GLN A 258 -18.61 6.76 -19.85
C GLN A 258 -18.02 5.35 -20.02
N ILE A 259 -18.62 4.32 -19.40
CA ILE A 259 -18.16 2.93 -19.57
C ILE A 259 -18.27 2.47 -21.03
N GLN A 260 -19.32 2.87 -21.74
CA GLN A 260 -19.47 2.56 -23.17
C GLN A 260 -18.39 3.28 -24.01
N GLN A 261 -18.04 4.53 -23.70
CA GLN A 261 -16.97 5.27 -24.38
C GLN A 261 -15.57 4.71 -24.07
N VAL A 262 -15.29 4.28 -22.83
CA VAL A 262 -14.02 3.61 -22.48
C VAL A 262 -13.83 2.29 -23.24
N LYS A 263 -14.90 1.66 -23.71
CA LYS A 263 -14.82 0.48 -24.59
C LYS A 263 -14.25 0.76 -25.99
N LEU A 264 -14.03 2.02 -26.36
CA LEU A 264 -13.68 2.43 -27.73
C LEU A 264 -12.31 3.11 -27.89
N ASN A 265 -11.43 3.11 -26.89
CA ASN A 265 -10.06 3.64 -27.08
C ASN A 265 -8.98 2.58 -26.80
N PRO A 266 -8.53 1.83 -27.84
CA PRO A 266 -7.38 0.92 -27.75
C PRO A 266 -6.12 1.61 -27.18
N ASP A 267 -6.00 2.91 -27.42
CA ASP A 267 -4.89 3.77 -27.02
C ASP A 267 -4.73 3.88 -25.49
N ASP A 268 -5.82 3.79 -24.72
CA ASP A 268 -5.79 3.88 -23.25
C ASP A 268 -5.46 2.55 -22.55
N LEU A 269 -5.70 1.42 -23.22
CA LEU A 269 -5.50 0.09 -22.66
C LEU A 269 -4.07 -0.44 -22.91
N MET A 270 -3.49 -0.14 -24.07
CA MET A 270 -2.14 -0.57 -24.46
C MET A 270 -1.38 0.54 -25.20
N PRO A 271 -1.12 1.69 -24.56
CA PRO A 271 -0.48 2.85 -25.21
C PRO A 271 0.86 2.52 -25.88
N TRP A 272 1.57 1.50 -25.40
CA TRP A 272 2.84 1.05 -25.98
C TRP A 272 2.69 0.42 -27.38
N LYS A 273 1.58 -0.28 -27.65
CA LYS A 273 1.32 -0.87 -28.98
C LYS A 273 1.06 0.18 -30.05
N VAL A 274 0.56 1.34 -29.66
CA VAL A 274 0.19 2.43 -30.57
C VAL A 274 1.36 3.41 -30.73
N LEU A 275 1.99 3.81 -29.62
CA LEU A 275 3.08 4.78 -29.63
C LEU A 275 4.44 4.17 -30.01
N GLY A 276 4.62 2.85 -29.88
CA GLY A 276 5.85 2.15 -30.23
C GLY A 276 7.11 2.79 -29.63
N LYS A 277 8.09 3.17 -30.47
CA LYS A 277 9.35 3.85 -30.07
C LYS A 277 9.11 5.05 -29.14
N LYS A 278 8.07 5.87 -29.40
CA LYS A 278 7.73 7.04 -28.56
C LYS A 278 7.32 6.65 -27.14
N TRP A 279 6.70 5.48 -26.94
CA TRP A 279 6.39 4.99 -25.59
C TRP A 279 7.65 4.73 -24.79
N HIS A 280 8.61 4.03 -25.39
CA HIS A 280 9.85 3.63 -24.73
C HIS A 280 10.73 4.83 -24.35
N LEU A 281 10.77 5.85 -25.21
CA LEU A 281 11.47 7.12 -24.97
C LEU A 281 10.75 8.07 -24.00
N SER A 282 9.52 7.76 -23.58
CA SER A 282 8.78 8.59 -22.64
C SER A 282 9.02 8.21 -21.18
N ARG A 283 8.88 9.17 -20.25
CA ARG A 283 8.83 8.87 -18.80
C ARG A 283 7.54 8.17 -18.35
N LYS A 284 6.58 7.95 -19.25
CA LYS A 284 5.36 7.17 -18.96
C LYS A 284 5.70 5.67 -18.97
N GLY A 285 5.03 4.90 -18.12
CA GLY A 285 5.17 3.43 -18.07
C GLY A 285 6.18 2.87 -17.06
N PHE A 286 6.92 3.71 -16.32
CA PHE A 286 7.76 3.25 -15.21
C PHE A 286 6.90 2.78 -14.03
N LEU A 287 7.32 1.69 -13.38
CA LEU A 287 6.81 1.28 -12.08
C LEU A 287 7.34 2.25 -11.00
N LYS A 288 6.58 2.43 -9.90
CA LYS A 288 6.89 3.40 -8.82
C LYS A 288 8.40 3.41 -8.46
N GLY A 289 8.99 4.60 -8.37
CA GLY A 289 10.40 4.78 -7.98
C GLY A 289 11.04 6.00 -8.64
N LYS A 290 12.16 6.47 -8.09
CA LYS A 290 12.98 7.53 -8.69
C LYS A 290 13.82 6.94 -9.82
N ILE A 291 13.70 7.49 -11.03
CA ILE A 291 14.50 7.10 -12.20
C ILE A 291 15.92 7.64 -12.02
N ARG A 292 16.94 6.78 -12.19
CA ARG A 292 18.37 7.10 -11.96
C ARG A 292 19.20 7.27 -13.24
N TRP A 293 18.56 7.34 -14.40
CA TRP A 293 19.20 7.43 -15.70
C TRP A 293 18.41 8.35 -16.63
N ASP A 294 19.07 8.92 -17.65
CA ASP A 294 18.44 9.86 -18.60
C ASP A 294 17.96 9.16 -19.88
N MET A 295 16.88 9.66 -20.49
CA MET A 295 16.31 9.09 -21.72
C MET A 295 17.32 9.06 -22.88
N GLU A 296 18.30 9.97 -22.89
CA GLU A 296 19.42 9.97 -23.84
C GLU A 296 20.20 8.64 -23.89
N VAL A 297 20.24 7.89 -22.78
CA VAL A 297 20.86 6.55 -22.72
C VAL A 297 20.14 5.60 -23.67
N LEU A 298 18.80 5.65 -23.68
CA LEU A 298 17.97 4.77 -24.49
C LEU A 298 18.01 5.16 -25.97
N GLU A 299 18.00 6.46 -26.26
CA GLU A 299 18.16 6.98 -27.63
C GLU A 299 19.50 6.52 -28.22
N THR A 300 20.58 6.78 -27.49
CA THR A 300 21.94 6.41 -27.93
C THR A 300 22.08 4.89 -28.12
N LEU A 301 21.49 4.09 -27.22
CA LEU A 301 21.55 2.62 -27.33
C LEU A 301 20.74 2.09 -28.52
N PHE A 302 19.55 2.65 -28.77
CA PHE A 302 18.76 2.23 -29.93
C PHE A 302 19.43 2.62 -31.23
N ASP A 303 19.99 3.83 -31.33
CA ASP A 303 20.71 4.27 -32.53
C ASP A 303 21.94 3.39 -32.78
N LEU A 304 22.69 3.02 -31.72
CA LEU A 304 23.82 2.09 -31.81
C LEU A 304 23.42 0.70 -32.31
N LEU A 305 22.32 0.13 -31.78
CA LEU A 305 21.82 -1.18 -32.21
C LEU A 305 21.29 -1.15 -33.65
N GLU A 306 20.58 -0.09 -34.04
CA GLU A 306 20.06 0.12 -35.39
C GLU A 306 21.21 0.33 -36.40
N GLU A 307 22.30 1.01 -36.00
CA GLU A 307 23.51 1.22 -36.82
C GLU A 307 24.29 -0.09 -37.03
N ILE A 308 24.60 -0.81 -35.96
CA ILE A 308 25.50 -1.97 -36.01
C ILE A 308 24.79 -3.21 -36.56
N VAL A 309 23.49 -3.37 -36.25
CA VAL A 309 22.72 -4.55 -36.63
C VAL A 309 21.48 -4.16 -37.43
N PRO A 310 21.64 -3.60 -38.64
CA PRO A 310 20.52 -3.08 -39.43
C PRO A 310 19.51 -4.16 -39.84
N LYS A 311 19.92 -5.44 -39.80
CA LYS A 311 19.03 -6.60 -40.03
C LYS A 311 18.15 -6.92 -38.82
N ALA A 312 18.52 -6.49 -37.61
CA ALA A 312 17.76 -6.72 -36.39
C ALA A 312 16.70 -5.63 -36.23
N LYS A 313 15.45 -5.94 -36.59
CA LYS A 313 14.35 -4.96 -36.51
C LYS A 313 13.82 -4.88 -35.08
N PRO A 314 13.59 -3.67 -34.53
CA PRO A 314 13.01 -3.50 -33.21
C PRO A 314 11.50 -3.82 -33.20
N GLU A 315 11.08 -4.68 -32.29
CA GLU A 315 9.70 -5.05 -32.00
C GLU A 315 9.16 -4.23 -30.82
N TRP A 316 8.41 -3.18 -31.13
CA TRP A 316 7.88 -2.22 -30.15
C TRP A 316 6.60 -2.68 -29.42
N GLY A 317 6.17 -3.93 -29.62
CA GLY A 317 4.93 -4.45 -29.04
C GLY A 317 4.98 -4.68 -27.52
N GLY A 318 6.19 -4.64 -26.93
CA GLY A 318 6.42 -4.87 -25.51
C GLY A 318 6.11 -3.63 -24.65
N LYS A 319 5.54 -3.84 -23.46
CA LYS A 319 5.21 -2.74 -22.54
C LYS A 319 6.43 -2.09 -21.90
N VAL A 320 7.44 -2.90 -21.58
CA VAL A 320 8.62 -2.51 -20.79
C VAL A 320 9.95 -2.91 -21.41
N LEU A 321 9.89 -3.64 -22.53
CA LEU A 321 11.03 -4.18 -23.23
C LEU A 321 10.83 -4.04 -24.73
N VAL A 322 11.94 -4.01 -25.47
CA VAL A 322 12.00 -4.00 -26.93
C VAL A 322 12.92 -5.13 -27.35
N ASN A 323 12.44 -6.01 -28.22
CA ASN A 323 13.26 -7.08 -28.79
C ASN A 323 13.79 -6.64 -30.16
N PHE A 324 15.06 -6.85 -30.40
CA PHE A 324 15.69 -6.70 -31.71
C PHE A 324 15.81 -8.09 -32.33
N LYS A 325 15.02 -8.34 -33.39
CA LYS A 325 14.90 -9.68 -34.00
C LYS A 325 15.45 -9.74 -35.42
N THR A 326 16.05 -10.87 -35.74
CA THR A 326 16.66 -11.25 -37.03
C THR A 326 16.06 -12.57 -37.48
N LYS A 327 15.31 -12.60 -38.58
CA LYS A 327 14.71 -13.83 -39.17
C LYS A 327 14.15 -14.82 -38.10
N ASP A 328 13.38 -14.30 -37.14
CA ASP A 328 12.71 -15.00 -36.02
C ASP A 328 13.54 -15.31 -34.76
N GLU A 329 14.85 -15.04 -34.75
CA GLU A 329 15.68 -15.11 -33.53
C GLU A 329 15.80 -13.73 -32.86
N THR A 330 15.96 -13.71 -31.53
CA THR A 330 16.13 -12.47 -30.76
C THR A 330 17.60 -12.23 -30.51
N PHE A 331 18.19 -11.27 -31.23
CA PHE A 331 19.59 -10.86 -31.05
C PHE A 331 19.80 -10.15 -29.71
N ALA A 332 18.94 -9.16 -29.42
CA ALA A 332 19.04 -8.36 -28.22
C ALA A 332 17.67 -8.01 -27.63
N THR A 333 17.59 -7.90 -26.32
CA THR A 333 16.42 -7.40 -25.60
C THR A 333 16.80 -6.20 -24.74
N VAL A 334 16.14 -5.07 -24.93
CA VAL A 334 16.37 -3.85 -24.15
C VAL A 334 15.21 -3.62 -23.19
N HIS A 335 15.45 -3.65 -21.88
CA HIS A 335 14.47 -3.28 -20.87
C HIS A 335 14.51 -1.77 -20.61
N THR A 336 13.42 -1.10 -20.98
CA THR A 336 13.38 0.37 -21.05
C THR A 336 12.71 1.04 -19.86
N LYS A 337 12.04 0.28 -18.98
CA LYS A 337 11.20 0.81 -17.88
C LYS A 337 11.66 0.37 -16.48
N ARG A 338 12.95 0.10 -16.32
CA ARG A 338 13.59 -0.21 -15.02
C ARG A 338 14.07 1.10 -14.37
N PRO A 339 13.63 1.46 -13.15
CA PRO A 339 14.02 2.74 -12.54
C PRO A 339 15.53 2.91 -12.27
N LYS A 340 16.25 1.80 -12.04
CA LYS A 340 17.68 1.84 -11.65
C LYS A 340 18.63 2.04 -12.82
N ALA A 341 18.39 1.42 -13.97
CA ALA A 341 19.26 1.46 -15.15
C ALA A 341 18.47 0.99 -16.39
N VAL A 342 18.97 1.27 -17.60
CA VAL A 342 18.60 0.55 -18.82
C VAL A 342 19.34 -0.78 -18.83
N GLU A 343 18.65 -1.88 -19.08
CA GLU A 343 19.28 -3.20 -19.14
C GLU A 343 19.23 -3.72 -20.58
N LEU A 344 20.40 -4.07 -21.13
CA LEU A 344 20.58 -4.72 -22.42
C LEU A 344 20.90 -6.19 -22.18
N TYR A 345 20.17 -7.08 -22.85
CA TYR A 345 20.41 -8.52 -22.82
C TYR A 345 20.81 -8.93 -24.24
N LEU A 346 22.03 -9.43 -24.39
CA LEU A 346 22.56 -9.96 -25.64
C LEU A 346 22.51 -11.48 -25.59
N HIS A 347 21.84 -12.11 -26.55
CA HIS A 347 21.72 -13.56 -26.62
C HIS A 347 22.88 -14.12 -27.44
N VAL A 348 23.66 -15.03 -26.85
CA VAL A 348 24.87 -15.59 -27.45
C VAL A 348 24.96 -17.09 -27.24
N GLU A 349 25.79 -17.76 -28.06
CA GLU A 349 26.06 -19.19 -27.86
C GLU A 349 26.81 -19.46 -26.54
N PRO A 350 26.57 -20.61 -25.89
CA PRO A 350 27.15 -20.92 -24.59
C PRO A 350 28.67 -20.92 -24.58
N GLY A 351 29.27 -20.28 -23.56
CA GLY A 351 30.71 -20.24 -23.35
C GLY A 351 31.46 -19.34 -24.34
N ARG A 352 30.76 -18.60 -25.21
CA ARG A 352 31.39 -17.77 -26.24
C ARG A 352 32.03 -16.50 -25.69
N ILE A 353 31.35 -15.82 -24.76
CA ILE A 353 31.84 -14.59 -24.15
C ILE A 353 32.37 -14.89 -22.76
N PRO A 354 33.70 -14.80 -22.53
CA PRO A 354 34.24 -14.88 -21.18
C PRO A 354 33.89 -13.62 -20.40
N LEU A 355 33.68 -13.76 -19.08
CA LEU A 355 33.35 -12.63 -18.20
C LEU A 355 34.37 -11.47 -18.33
N GLY A 356 35.64 -11.79 -18.56
CA GLY A 356 36.72 -10.82 -18.79
C GLY A 356 36.44 -9.81 -19.92
N ARG A 357 35.75 -10.23 -20.99
CA ARG A 357 35.47 -9.39 -22.17
C ARG A 357 34.46 -8.28 -21.89
N VAL A 358 33.64 -8.45 -20.85
CA VAL A 358 32.55 -7.52 -20.52
C VAL A 358 32.81 -6.74 -19.23
N LEU A 359 33.99 -6.92 -18.60
CA LEU A 359 34.34 -6.31 -17.30
C LEU A 359 34.24 -4.78 -17.30
N ASP A 360 34.53 -4.13 -18.43
CA ASP A 360 34.55 -2.67 -18.55
C ASP A 360 33.26 -2.09 -19.14
N LEU A 361 32.27 -2.94 -19.44
CA LEU A 361 31.02 -2.52 -20.06
C LEU A 361 29.93 -2.21 -19.03
N GLY A 362 29.35 -1.01 -19.13
CA GLY A 362 28.22 -0.59 -18.28
C GLY A 362 28.59 -0.35 -16.82
N MET A 363 27.58 -0.12 -15.98
CA MET A 363 27.74 0.00 -14.52
C MET A 363 27.76 -1.36 -13.81
N ASP A 364 27.10 -2.35 -14.40
CA ASP A 364 26.88 -3.68 -13.84
C ASP A 364 26.68 -4.66 -14.99
N ARG A 365 27.16 -5.89 -14.81
CA ARG A 365 27.14 -6.92 -15.85
C ARG A 365 27.04 -8.32 -15.27
N GLU A 366 26.36 -9.17 -16.00
CA GLU A 366 26.11 -10.55 -15.58
C GLU A 366 26.01 -11.44 -16.82
N ILE A 367 26.56 -12.66 -16.74
CA ILE A 367 26.33 -13.69 -17.76
C ILE A 367 25.38 -14.70 -17.13
N VAL A 368 24.17 -14.78 -17.68
CA VAL A 368 23.11 -15.65 -17.17
C VAL A 368 22.85 -16.75 -18.18
N LYS A 369 22.70 -17.99 -17.72
CA LYS A 369 22.25 -19.09 -18.57
C LYS A 369 20.75 -18.99 -18.81
N HIS A 370 20.33 -18.88 -20.06
CA HIS A 370 18.94 -18.83 -20.43
C HIS A 370 18.35 -20.26 -20.54
N PRO A 371 17.06 -20.49 -20.22
CA PRO A 371 16.47 -21.83 -20.21
C PRO A 371 16.47 -22.57 -21.56
N ASN A 372 16.63 -21.86 -22.68
CA ASN A 372 16.78 -22.44 -24.01
C ASN A 372 18.21 -22.97 -24.28
N GLY A 373 19.09 -22.89 -23.28
CA GLY A 373 20.47 -23.35 -23.37
C GLY A 373 21.45 -22.32 -23.93
N GLN A 374 21.05 -21.08 -24.23
CA GLN A 374 21.94 -19.98 -24.65
C GLN A 374 22.51 -19.22 -23.44
N ASP A 375 23.67 -18.57 -23.62
CA ASP A 375 24.17 -17.61 -22.64
C ASP A 375 23.60 -16.22 -22.96
N VAL A 376 23.30 -15.46 -21.91
CA VAL A 376 22.79 -14.09 -22.04
C VAL A 376 23.70 -13.14 -21.30
N VAL A 377 24.32 -12.24 -22.05
CA VAL A 377 25.13 -11.16 -21.49
C VAL A 377 24.21 -9.99 -21.16
N LYS A 378 24.01 -9.76 -19.86
CA LYS A 378 23.27 -8.63 -19.34
C LYS A 378 24.22 -7.47 -19.03
N LEU A 379 23.95 -6.31 -19.60
CA LEU A 379 24.67 -5.06 -19.38
C LEU A 379 23.71 -3.98 -18.87
N CYS A 380 24.11 -3.25 -17.82
CA CYS A 380 23.30 -2.18 -17.24
C CYS A 380 23.93 -0.80 -17.51
N PHE A 381 23.10 0.18 -17.90
CA PHE A 381 23.53 1.54 -18.22
C PHE A 381 22.74 2.61 -17.47
N GLN A 382 23.43 3.61 -16.94
CA GLN A 382 22.84 4.79 -16.30
C GLN A 382 23.15 6.10 -17.02
N THR A 383 24.24 6.15 -17.76
CA THR A 383 24.69 7.38 -18.44
C THR A 383 25.02 7.10 -19.89
N LYS A 384 24.88 8.12 -20.74
CA LYS A 384 25.15 8.03 -22.18
C LYS A 384 26.60 7.60 -22.46
N LYS A 385 27.56 8.09 -21.67
CA LYS A 385 28.98 7.75 -21.79
C LYS A 385 29.25 6.25 -21.70
N GLN A 386 28.47 5.51 -20.89
CA GLN A 386 28.63 4.06 -20.75
C GLN A 386 28.16 3.27 -21.98
N VAL A 387 27.31 3.86 -22.82
CA VAL A 387 26.85 3.26 -24.09
C VAL A 387 27.81 3.60 -25.23
N GLN A 388 28.52 4.73 -25.15
CA GLN A 388 29.42 5.22 -26.21
C GLN A 388 30.85 4.71 -26.10
N VAL A 389 31.10 3.64 -25.34
CA VAL A 389 32.43 3.04 -25.23
C VAL A 389 32.73 2.19 -26.47
N ASP A 390 33.95 2.30 -26.99
CA ASP A 390 34.36 1.61 -28.22
C ASP A 390 34.33 0.09 -28.07
N GLU A 391 34.56 -0.41 -26.85
CA GLU A 391 34.49 -1.83 -26.52
C GLU A 391 33.07 -2.39 -26.69
N LEU A 392 32.02 -1.60 -26.39
CA LEU A 392 30.64 -2.02 -26.59
C LEU A 392 30.32 -2.12 -28.08
N LYS A 393 30.74 -1.10 -28.86
CA LYS A 393 30.57 -1.10 -30.31
C LYS A 393 31.26 -2.32 -30.94
N THR A 394 32.50 -2.56 -30.57
CA THR A 394 33.30 -3.70 -31.04
C THR A 394 32.62 -5.03 -30.72
N LEU A 395 32.13 -5.21 -29.49
CA LEU A 395 31.41 -6.42 -29.08
C LEU A 395 30.14 -6.64 -29.90
N LEU A 396 29.35 -5.60 -30.13
CA LEU A 396 28.12 -5.69 -30.92
C LEU A 396 28.41 -6.03 -32.40
N GLU A 397 29.47 -5.46 -32.98
CA GLU A 397 29.90 -5.76 -34.35
C GLU A 397 30.33 -7.23 -34.51
N GLU A 398 31.13 -7.74 -33.57
CA GLU A 398 31.54 -9.15 -33.52
C GLU A 398 30.30 -10.08 -33.49
N LEU A 399 29.37 -9.82 -32.57
CA LEU A 399 28.16 -10.62 -32.42
C LEU A 399 27.21 -10.52 -33.63
N ALA A 400 27.11 -9.34 -34.24
CA ALA A 400 26.29 -9.14 -35.43
C ALA A 400 26.83 -9.90 -36.65
N GLN A 401 28.15 -9.92 -36.84
CA GLN A 401 28.80 -10.68 -37.90
C GLN A 401 28.62 -12.18 -37.70
N GLU A 402 28.71 -12.68 -36.47
CA GLU A 402 28.49 -14.08 -36.14
C GLU A 402 27.04 -14.50 -36.37
N HIS A 403 26.09 -13.70 -35.89
CA HIS A 403 24.67 -13.98 -36.08
C HIS A 403 24.30 -13.99 -37.57
N ALA A 404 24.91 -13.13 -38.39
CA ALA A 404 24.75 -13.11 -39.84
C ALA A 404 25.39 -14.32 -40.58
N LYS A 405 26.30 -15.07 -39.94
CA LYS A 405 26.87 -16.31 -40.49
C LYS A 405 26.05 -17.54 -40.10
N SER A 406 25.34 -17.48 -38.97
CA SER A 406 24.48 -18.56 -38.46
C SER A 406 23.04 -18.51 -39.01
N SER A 407 22.59 -17.35 -39.53
CA SER A 407 21.25 -17.09 -40.12
C SER A 407 21.25 -17.01 -41.64
#